data_AF-A0A1W9L6A3-F1
#
_entry.id   AF-A0A1W9L6A3-F1
#
_cell.length_a   1.000
_cell.length_b   1.000
_cell.length_c   1.000
_cell.angle_alpha   90.00
_cell.angle_beta   90.00
_cell.angle_gamma   90.00
#
_symmetry.space_group_name_H-M   'P 1'
#
loop_
_entity.id
_entity.type
_entity.pdbx_description
1 polymer ?
#
loop_
_entity_poly.entity_id
_entity_poly.type
_entity_poly.pdbx_seq_one_letter_code
_entity_poly.pdbx_strand_id
1 'polypeptide(L)'
;MNLRRLLFSLLILYTLTLLFIEWKFSQDVVRHFFSDIQGVVLHYNVQTPFYGINTSLSVFCLWSVALLFGVCLLCIDREKDRRAYIFYLSQVFIFAYLGMDDRLMVHEHLGNLLKVNDTYILLTVGFIEIGCLIGFGNVCQMPAKARRALYTAALLFAVMTVVDAKFPSHLLFRLSAEDLSKLWSDVYLVLFAWEILKYHLNELKSVK
;
A
#
# COMPACT_ATOMS: atom_id res chain seq x y z
N MET A 1 -0.40 -26.56 6.11
CA MET A 1 0.12 -25.24 6.56
C MET A 1 -0.90 -24.17 6.17
N ASN A 2 -1.33 -23.31 7.10
CA ASN A 2 -2.31 -22.24 6.81
C ASN A 2 -1.69 -21.24 5.80
N LEU A 3 -2.35 -20.96 4.67
CA LEU A 3 -1.84 -20.10 3.59
C LEU A 3 -1.32 -18.75 4.10
N ARG A 4 -1.99 -18.17 5.10
CA ARG A 4 -1.55 -16.94 5.76
C ARG A 4 -0.20 -17.10 6.44
N ARG A 5 0.04 -18.22 7.14
CA ARG A 5 1.34 -18.47 7.78
C ARG A 5 2.45 -18.61 6.75
N LEU A 6 2.17 -19.32 5.65
CA LEU A 6 3.13 -19.43 4.54
C LEU A 6 3.49 -18.07 3.95
N LEU A 7 2.49 -17.23 3.64
CA LEU A 7 2.72 -15.87 3.13
C LEU A 7 3.61 -15.05 4.05
N PHE A 8 3.30 -15.03 5.36
CA PHE A 8 4.11 -14.30 6.34
C PHE A 8 5.52 -14.87 6.46
N SER A 9 5.69 -16.19 6.46
CA SER A 9 7.02 -16.81 6.50
C SER A 9 7.86 -16.46 5.27
N LEU A 10 7.27 -16.46 4.08
CA LEU A 10 7.94 -16.05 2.85
C LEU A 10 8.32 -14.57 2.88
N LEU A 11 7.42 -13.70 3.36
CA LEU A 11 7.66 -12.27 3.45
C LEU A 11 8.74 -11.92 4.48
N ILE A 12 8.78 -12.62 5.61
CA ILE A 12 9.86 -12.52 6.60
C ILE A 12 11.19 -12.95 5.98
N LEU A 13 11.21 -14.11 5.29
CA LEU A 13 12.41 -14.59 4.63
C LEU A 13 12.91 -13.60 3.56
N TYR A 14 12.00 -13.04 2.77
CA TYR A 14 12.30 -11.99 1.80
C TYR A 14 12.91 -10.75 2.47
N THR A 15 12.26 -10.23 3.52
CA THR A 15 12.74 -9.08 4.33
C THR A 15 14.15 -9.33 4.86
N LEU A 16 14.39 -10.47 5.51
CA LEU A 16 15.68 -10.82 6.08
C LEU A 16 16.77 -10.97 5.00
N THR A 17 16.39 -11.51 3.83
CA THR A 17 17.32 -11.67 2.71
C THR A 17 17.76 -10.30 2.17
N LEU A 18 16.84 -9.36 1.99
CA LEU A 18 17.19 -8.01 1.51
C LEU A 18 18.02 -7.23 2.52
N LEU A 19 17.68 -7.31 3.82
CA LEU A 19 18.49 -6.72 4.88
C LEU A 19 19.90 -7.34 4.92
N PHE A 20 20.02 -8.64 4.76
CA PHE A 20 21.32 -9.31 4.71
C PHE A 20 22.16 -8.86 3.50
N ILE A 21 21.53 -8.74 2.33
CA ILE A 21 22.20 -8.27 1.11
C ILE A 21 22.70 -6.83 1.29
N GLU A 22 21.85 -5.92 1.79
CA GLU A 22 22.25 -4.54 2.04
C GLU A 22 23.39 -4.46 3.06
N TRP A 23 23.32 -5.24 4.13
CA TRP A 23 24.36 -5.29 5.15
C TRP A 23 25.71 -5.76 4.62
N LYS A 24 25.71 -6.73 3.70
CA LYS A 24 26.93 -7.34 3.16
C LYS A 24 27.54 -6.61 1.98
N PHE A 25 26.71 -6.05 1.10
CA PHE A 25 27.18 -5.51 -0.16
C PHE A 25 27.08 -3.99 -0.18
N SER A 26 25.87 -3.44 -0.25
CA SER A 26 25.58 -2.01 -0.09
C SER A 26 24.09 -1.75 -0.36
N GLN A 27 23.67 -0.50 -0.10
CA GLN A 27 22.37 0.02 -0.50
C GLN A 27 22.16 0.03 -2.03
N ASP A 28 23.21 0.23 -2.82
CA ASP A 28 23.09 0.28 -4.29
C ASP A 28 22.72 -1.09 -4.88
N VAL A 29 23.21 -2.18 -4.30
CA VAL A 29 22.87 -3.54 -4.74
C VAL A 29 21.41 -3.86 -4.43
N VAL A 30 20.95 -3.51 -3.22
CA VAL A 30 19.56 -3.80 -2.82
C VAL A 30 18.56 -2.88 -3.53
N ARG A 31 18.99 -1.67 -3.94
CA ARG A 31 18.15 -0.71 -4.68
C ARG A 31 17.52 -1.33 -5.92
N HIS A 32 18.17 -2.28 -6.58
CA HIS A 32 17.57 -2.98 -7.74
C HIS A 32 16.31 -3.80 -7.41
N PHE A 33 16.12 -4.20 -6.15
CA PHE A 33 14.92 -4.92 -5.70
C PHE A 33 13.80 -3.97 -5.28
N PHE A 34 14.16 -2.77 -4.83
CA PHE A 34 13.26 -1.74 -4.33
C PHE A 34 12.84 -0.71 -5.37
N SER A 35 13.73 -0.42 -6.33
CA SER A 35 13.62 0.72 -7.22
C SER A 35 12.32 0.73 -8.00
N ASP A 36 11.71 1.90 -8.04
CA ASP A 36 10.60 2.18 -8.93
C ASP A 36 10.99 1.89 -10.38
N ILE A 37 9.99 1.56 -11.18
CA ILE A 37 10.19 1.21 -12.59
C ILE A 37 10.31 2.50 -13.39
N GLN A 38 11.44 3.18 -13.21
CA GLN A 38 11.85 4.27 -14.07
C GLN A 38 12.34 3.66 -15.38
N GLY A 39 11.56 3.81 -16.45
CA GLY A 39 12.07 3.59 -17.79
C GLY A 39 13.35 4.39 -18.01
N VAL A 40 14.32 3.81 -18.74
CA VAL A 40 15.65 4.35 -19.09
C VAL A 40 15.91 5.76 -18.53
N VAL A 41 16.61 5.84 -17.40
CA VAL A 41 17.12 7.12 -16.89
C VAL A 41 18.19 7.62 -17.87
N LEU A 42 17.76 8.46 -18.82
CA LEU A 42 18.55 9.03 -19.92
C LEU A 42 19.74 9.88 -19.45
N HIS A 43 19.89 10.14 -18.16
CA HIS A 43 20.88 11.09 -17.65
C HIS A 43 22.19 10.49 -17.14
N TYR A 44 22.31 9.15 -16.97
CA TYR A 44 23.52 8.57 -16.34
C TYR A 44 23.99 7.18 -16.83
N ASN A 45 23.52 6.66 -17.96
CA ASN A 45 23.91 5.31 -18.45
C ASN A 45 23.80 4.20 -17.39
N VAL A 46 22.91 4.37 -16.40
CA VAL A 46 22.55 3.32 -15.45
C VAL A 46 21.28 2.68 -16.00
N GLN A 47 21.38 1.45 -16.48
CA GLN A 47 20.21 0.65 -16.79
C GLN A 47 19.47 0.41 -15.47
N THR A 48 18.39 1.17 -15.25
CA THR A 48 17.41 0.83 -14.24
C THR A 48 16.82 -0.53 -14.60
N PRO A 49 16.82 -1.50 -13.68
CA PRO A 49 16.23 -2.80 -13.95
C PRO A 49 14.76 -2.61 -14.32
N PHE A 50 14.31 -3.31 -15.36
CA PHE A 50 12.94 -3.23 -15.88
C PHE A 50 11.85 -3.63 -14.85
N TYR A 51 12.26 -4.10 -13.66
CA TYR A 51 11.38 -4.73 -12.68
C TYR A 51 11.88 -4.53 -11.24
N GLY A 52 11.27 -3.60 -10.50
CA GLY A 52 11.36 -3.56 -9.04
C GLY A 52 10.42 -4.61 -8.44
N ILE A 53 10.97 -5.60 -7.73
CA ILE A 53 10.17 -6.67 -7.10
C ILE A 53 9.26 -6.06 -6.02
N ASN A 54 9.79 -5.17 -5.19
CA ASN A 54 9.06 -4.55 -4.09
C ASN A 54 7.90 -3.68 -4.60
N THR A 55 8.17 -2.81 -5.58
CA THR A 55 7.14 -2.00 -6.26
C THR A 55 6.07 -2.88 -6.88
N SER A 56 6.45 -3.96 -7.58
CA SER A 56 5.47 -4.85 -8.21
C SER A 56 4.58 -5.58 -7.19
N LEU A 57 5.14 -6.00 -6.05
CA LEU A 57 4.37 -6.59 -4.96
C LEU A 57 3.45 -5.57 -4.28
N SER A 58 3.91 -4.34 -4.08
CA SER A 58 3.13 -3.23 -3.51
C SER A 58 1.95 -2.88 -4.40
N VAL A 59 2.18 -2.68 -5.71
CA VAL A 59 1.13 -2.46 -6.73
C VAL A 59 0.12 -3.61 -6.73
N PHE A 60 0.59 -4.86 -6.71
CA PHE A 60 -0.30 -6.03 -6.65
C PHE A 60 -1.18 -6.01 -5.38
N CYS A 61 -0.59 -5.65 -4.23
CA CYS A 61 -1.34 -5.55 -2.98
C CYS A 61 -2.40 -4.43 -3.06
N LEU A 62 -2.02 -3.22 -3.48
CA LEU A 62 -2.92 -2.07 -3.60
C LEU A 62 -4.09 -2.35 -4.56
N TRP A 63 -3.83 -2.92 -5.74
CA TRP A 63 -4.91 -3.30 -6.65
C TRP A 63 -5.76 -4.46 -6.12
N SER A 64 -5.17 -5.39 -5.35
CA SER A 64 -5.95 -6.41 -4.65
C SER A 64 -6.88 -5.79 -3.61
N VAL A 65 -6.44 -4.76 -2.86
CA VAL A 65 -7.28 -4.00 -1.93
C VAL A 65 -8.45 -3.35 -2.68
N ALA A 66 -8.16 -2.65 -3.78
CA ALA A 66 -9.18 -2.03 -4.63
C ALA A 66 -10.20 -3.06 -5.14
N LEU A 67 -9.73 -4.22 -5.61
CA LEU A 67 -10.60 -5.30 -6.07
C LEU A 67 -11.51 -5.83 -4.96
N LEU A 68 -10.95 -6.10 -3.77
CA LEU A 68 -11.70 -6.62 -2.63
C LEU A 68 -12.80 -5.64 -2.19
N PHE A 69 -12.50 -4.35 -2.14
CA PHE A 69 -13.53 -3.34 -1.87
C PHE A 69 -14.52 -3.16 -3.02
N GLY A 70 -14.10 -3.38 -4.27
CA GLY A 70 -14.99 -3.43 -5.42
C GLY A 70 -16.01 -4.56 -5.30
N VAL A 71 -15.58 -5.73 -4.81
CA VAL A 71 -16.50 -6.84 -4.51
C VAL A 71 -17.46 -6.45 -3.38
N CYS A 72 -16.99 -5.84 -2.30
CA CYS A 72 -17.88 -5.33 -1.24
C CYS A 72 -18.92 -4.33 -1.78
N LEU A 73 -18.49 -3.43 -2.67
CA LEU A 73 -19.36 -2.42 -3.28
C LEU A 73 -20.50 -3.06 -4.10
N LEU A 74 -20.21 -4.12 -4.85
CA LEU A 74 -21.21 -4.87 -5.63
C LEU A 74 -22.24 -5.57 -4.74
N CYS A 75 -21.93 -5.81 -3.47
CA CYS A 75 -22.82 -6.47 -2.53
C CYS A 75 -23.73 -5.51 -1.76
N ILE A 76 -23.59 -4.19 -1.94
CA ILE A 76 -24.33 -3.18 -1.17
C ILE A 76 -25.49 -2.60 -1.98
N ASP A 77 -26.64 -2.53 -1.32
CA ASP A 77 -27.79 -1.78 -1.81
C ASP A 77 -27.55 -0.28 -1.57
N ARG A 78 -27.27 0.43 -2.67
CA ARG A 78 -26.96 1.87 -2.66
C ARG A 78 -28.04 2.72 -2.00
N GLU A 79 -29.31 2.34 -2.13
CA GLU A 79 -30.41 3.14 -1.58
C GLU A 79 -30.56 2.94 -0.07
N LYS A 80 -30.28 1.73 0.43
CA LYS A 80 -30.38 1.41 1.86
C LYS A 80 -29.17 1.85 2.66
N ASP A 81 -27.96 1.73 2.11
CA ASP A 81 -26.73 2.08 2.81
C ASP A 81 -25.81 2.96 1.95
N ARG A 82 -26.27 4.18 1.70
CA ARG A 82 -25.53 5.19 0.93
C ARG A 82 -24.16 5.52 1.54
N ARG A 83 -24.03 5.46 2.87
CA ARG A 83 -22.78 5.81 3.57
C ARG A 83 -21.73 4.74 3.31
N ALA A 84 -22.08 3.47 3.48
CA ALA A 84 -21.18 2.36 3.16
C ALA A 84 -20.85 2.34 1.66
N TYR A 85 -21.82 2.58 0.78
CA TYR A 85 -21.58 2.69 -0.67
C TYR A 85 -20.49 3.73 -1.00
N ILE A 86 -20.60 4.94 -0.45
CA ILE A 86 -19.59 5.99 -0.67
C ILE A 86 -18.23 5.59 -0.11
N PHE A 87 -18.19 4.98 1.07
CA PHE A 87 -16.95 4.47 1.65
C PHE A 87 -16.26 3.48 0.70
N TYR A 88 -16.92 2.38 0.33
CA TYR A 88 -16.29 1.37 -0.52
C TYR A 88 -15.92 1.90 -1.90
N LEU A 89 -16.74 2.80 -2.48
CA LEU A 89 -16.41 3.47 -3.73
C LEU A 89 -15.13 4.30 -3.59
N SER A 90 -14.98 5.05 -2.48
CA SER A 90 -13.76 5.85 -2.26
C SER A 90 -12.54 4.96 -2.11
N GLN A 91 -12.65 3.84 -1.37
CA GLN A 91 -11.56 2.88 -1.21
C GLN A 91 -11.11 2.29 -2.56
N VAL A 92 -12.05 1.92 -3.43
CA VAL A 92 -11.74 1.43 -4.78
C VAL A 92 -10.91 2.45 -5.55
N PHE A 93 -11.35 3.71 -5.61
CA PHE A 93 -10.65 4.74 -6.36
C PHE A 93 -9.29 5.09 -5.76
N ILE A 94 -9.20 5.23 -4.43
CA ILE A 94 -7.96 5.58 -3.75
C ILE A 94 -6.90 4.48 -3.94
N PHE A 95 -7.24 3.21 -3.69
CA PHE A 95 -6.26 2.13 -3.84
C PHE A 95 -5.94 1.79 -5.30
N ALA A 96 -6.89 1.97 -6.23
CA ALA A 96 -6.60 1.87 -7.65
C ALA A 96 -5.62 2.97 -8.10
N TYR A 97 -5.87 4.22 -7.66
CA TYR A 97 -4.99 5.35 -7.89
C TYR A 97 -3.60 5.09 -7.31
N LEU A 98 -3.49 4.69 -6.04
CA LEU A 98 -2.20 4.43 -5.40
C LEU A 98 -1.41 3.33 -6.10
N GLY A 99 -2.07 2.24 -6.53
CA GLY A 99 -1.40 1.20 -7.31
C GLY A 99 -0.99 1.66 -8.71
N MET A 100 -1.75 2.55 -9.35
CA MET A 100 -1.32 3.19 -10.59
C MET A 100 -0.14 4.14 -10.35
N ASP A 101 -0.19 4.89 -9.26
CA ASP A 101 0.80 5.86 -8.87
C ASP A 101 2.16 5.21 -8.61
N ASP A 102 2.20 4.14 -7.82
CA ASP A 102 3.41 3.33 -7.59
C ASP A 102 4.00 2.76 -8.87
N ARG A 103 3.15 2.45 -9.88
CA ARG A 103 3.60 1.84 -11.14
C ARG A 103 4.04 2.86 -12.18
N LEU A 104 3.38 4.00 -12.24
CA LEU A 104 3.47 4.97 -13.34
C LEU A 104 3.96 6.35 -12.89
N MET A 105 4.25 6.52 -11.60
CA MET A 105 4.68 7.79 -11.00
C MET A 105 3.70 8.92 -11.32
N VAL A 106 2.40 8.68 -11.15
CA VAL A 106 1.35 9.63 -11.54
C VAL A 106 1.51 10.95 -10.80
N HIS A 107 1.90 10.91 -9.53
CA HIS A 107 2.17 12.08 -8.69
C HIS A 107 3.35 12.91 -9.21
N GLU A 108 4.42 12.31 -9.74
CA GLU A 108 5.51 13.05 -10.37
C GLU A 108 5.03 13.76 -11.65
N HIS A 109 4.27 13.05 -12.50
CA HIS A 109 3.74 13.63 -13.73
C HIS A 109 2.78 14.80 -13.44
N LEU A 110 1.89 14.63 -12.45
CA LEU A 110 0.97 15.67 -12.01
C LEU A 110 1.69 16.82 -11.31
N GLY A 111 2.70 16.55 -10.49
CA GLY A 111 3.51 17.56 -9.82
C GLY A 111 4.23 18.44 -10.83
N ASN A 112 4.83 17.83 -11.86
CA ASN A 112 5.45 18.52 -12.98
C ASN A 112 4.43 19.35 -13.79
N LEU A 113 3.24 18.79 -14.07
CA LEU A 113 2.18 19.49 -14.81
C LEU A 113 1.65 20.71 -14.04
N LEU A 114 1.42 20.56 -12.74
CA LEU A 114 0.84 21.59 -11.87
C LEU A 114 1.89 22.54 -11.29
N LYS A 115 3.18 22.26 -11.50
CA LYS A 115 4.33 22.97 -10.87
C LYS A 115 4.24 22.98 -9.35
N VAL A 116 3.78 21.87 -8.77
CA VAL A 116 3.67 21.66 -7.32
C VAL A 116 4.60 20.52 -6.93
N ASN A 117 5.17 20.58 -5.74
CA ASN A 117 5.97 19.47 -5.21
C ASN A 117 5.10 18.20 -5.14
N ASP A 118 5.62 17.13 -5.74
CA ASP A 118 5.02 15.80 -5.87
C ASP A 118 4.57 15.20 -4.52
N THR A 119 5.29 15.49 -3.45
CA THR A 119 4.96 15.09 -2.07
C THR A 119 3.58 15.62 -1.64
N TYR A 120 3.18 16.82 -2.07
CA TYR A 120 1.89 17.39 -1.70
C TYR A 120 0.72 16.63 -2.31
N ILE A 121 0.90 15.99 -3.47
CA ILE A 121 -0.13 15.19 -4.13
C ILE A 121 -0.41 13.94 -3.30
N LEU A 122 0.64 13.20 -2.94
CA LEU A 122 0.53 12.01 -2.08
C LEU A 122 -0.04 12.33 -0.70
N LEU A 123 0.40 13.44 -0.10
CA LEU A 123 -0.11 13.92 1.19
C LEU A 123 -1.59 14.27 1.12
N THR A 124 -2.04 14.87 0.01
CA THR A 124 -3.47 15.17 -0.22
C THR A 124 -4.30 13.89 -0.31
N VAL A 125 -3.83 12.88 -1.04
CA VAL A 125 -4.49 11.57 -1.12
C VAL A 125 -4.58 10.92 0.27
N GLY A 126 -3.51 11.01 1.07
CA GLY A 126 -3.50 10.53 2.46
C GLY A 126 -4.55 11.21 3.34
N PHE A 127 -4.69 12.55 3.24
CA PHE A 127 -5.72 13.27 3.98
C PHE A 127 -7.14 12.92 3.53
N ILE A 128 -7.36 12.74 2.23
CA ILE A 128 -8.64 12.28 1.69
C ILE A 128 -8.98 10.91 2.26
N GLU A 129 -8.02 9.99 2.28
CA GLU A 129 -8.23 8.63 2.82
C GLU A 129 -8.58 8.64 4.31
N ILE A 130 -7.84 9.42 5.12
CA ILE A 130 -8.18 9.60 6.54
C ILE A 130 -9.59 10.18 6.70
N GLY A 131 -9.94 11.16 5.86
CA GLY A 131 -11.28 11.74 5.82
C GLY A 131 -12.35 10.70 5.48
N CYS A 132 -12.09 9.81 4.53
CA CYS A 132 -12.98 8.71 4.16
C CYS A 132 -13.16 7.69 5.29
N LEU A 133 -12.06 7.29 5.94
CA LEU A 133 -12.08 6.36 7.07
C LEU A 133 -12.87 6.90 8.26
N ILE A 134 -12.66 8.16 8.63
CA ILE A 134 -13.36 8.81 9.75
C ILE A 134 -14.81 9.13 9.38
N GLY A 135 -15.02 9.74 8.21
CA GLY A 135 -16.32 10.24 7.76
C GLY A 135 -17.28 9.13 7.35
N PHE A 136 -16.81 8.09 6.66
CA PHE A 136 -17.67 7.06 6.06
C PHE A 136 -17.37 5.64 6.55
N GLY A 137 -16.15 5.34 7.01
CA GLY A 137 -15.72 3.98 7.32
C GLY A 137 -16.25 3.37 8.63
N ASN A 138 -16.74 4.17 9.59
CA ASN A 138 -17.17 3.67 10.91
C ASN A 138 -16.18 2.68 11.54
N VAL A 139 -14.89 3.03 11.54
CA VAL A 139 -13.79 2.13 11.93
C VAL A 139 -14.02 1.44 13.29
N CYS A 140 -14.67 2.10 14.25
CA CYS A 140 -15.00 1.54 15.56
C CYS A 140 -15.95 0.34 15.49
N GLN A 141 -16.84 0.26 14.50
CA GLN A 141 -17.79 -0.85 14.33
C GLN A 141 -17.20 -2.03 13.53
N MET A 142 -16.04 -1.83 12.91
CA MET A 142 -15.38 -2.89 12.15
C MET A 142 -14.90 -4.04 13.04
N PRO A 143 -14.78 -5.26 12.50
CA PRO A 143 -14.24 -6.41 13.21
C PRO A 143 -12.86 -6.13 13.82
N ALA A 144 -12.61 -6.63 15.03
CA ALA A 144 -11.34 -6.41 15.73
C ALA A 144 -10.10 -6.89 14.94
N LYS A 145 -10.26 -7.86 14.03
CA LYS A 145 -9.19 -8.30 13.13
C LYS A 145 -8.89 -7.25 12.04
N ALA A 146 -9.92 -6.67 11.44
CA ALA A 146 -9.81 -5.61 10.44
C ALA A 146 -9.15 -4.36 11.05
N ARG A 147 -9.64 -3.89 12.22
CA ARG A 147 -9.05 -2.73 12.90
C ARG A 147 -7.57 -2.91 13.23
N ARG A 148 -7.18 -4.10 13.73
CA ARG A 148 -5.77 -4.39 14.00
C ARG A 148 -4.92 -4.33 12.74
N ALA A 149 -5.42 -4.89 11.63
CA ALA A 149 -4.70 -4.83 10.36
C ALA A 149 -4.54 -3.38 9.86
N LEU A 150 -5.61 -2.58 9.91
CA LEU A 150 -5.59 -1.16 9.55
C LEU A 150 -4.59 -0.36 10.40
N TYR A 151 -4.59 -0.55 11.73
CA TYR A 151 -3.66 0.15 12.61
C TYR A 151 -2.21 -0.28 12.40
N THR A 152 -1.96 -1.57 12.11
CA THR A 152 -0.62 -2.03 11.76
C THR A 152 -0.15 -1.46 10.43
N ALA A 153 -1.01 -1.40 9.41
CA ALA A 153 -0.72 -0.73 8.15
C ALA A 153 -0.37 0.76 8.37
N ALA A 154 -1.23 1.49 9.10
CA ALA A 154 -1.00 2.91 9.40
C ALA A 154 0.32 3.14 10.16
N LEU A 155 0.66 2.28 11.13
CA LEU A 155 1.93 2.35 11.85
C LEU A 155 3.12 2.16 10.91
N LEU A 156 3.08 1.15 10.05
CA LEU A 156 4.16 0.86 9.10
C LEU A 156 4.31 1.97 8.05
N PHE A 157 3.20 2.52 7.55
CA PHE A 157 3.21 3.68 6.67
C PHE A 157 3.82 4.92 7.36
N ALA A 158 3.51 5.14 8.64
CA ALA A 158 4.12 6.21 9.42
C ALA A 158 5.63 5.99 9.60
N VAL A 159 6.07 4.74 9.85
CA VAL A 159 7.50 4.38 9.91
C VAL A 159 8.17 4.70 8.58
N MET A 160 7.61 4.24 7.46
CA MET A 160 8.11 4.56 6.11
C MET A 160 8.27 6.07 5.92
N THR A 161 7.23 6.86 6.21
CA THR A 161 7.23 8.33 6.05
C THR A 161 8.30 9.00 6.92
N VAL A 162 8.47 8.57 8.17
CA VAL A 162 9.48 9.12 9.08
C VAL A 162 10.89 8.75 8.60
N VAL A 163 11.10 7.52 8.15
CA VAL A 163 12.38 7.06 7.61
C VAL A 163 12.76 7.90 6.40
N ASP A 164 11.84 8.07 5.45
CA ASP A 164 12.06 8.84 4.24
C ASP A 164 12.40 10.32 4.55
N ALA A 165 11.60 10.96 5.41
CA ALA A 165 11.70 12.40 5.68
C ALA A 165 12.83 12.81 6.63
N LYS A 166 13.30 11.92 7.52
CA LYS A 166 14.24 12.29 8.59
C LYS A 166 15.64 11.70 8.43
N PHE A 167 15.79 10.59 7.71
CA PHE A 167 17.07 9.88 7.67
C PHE A 167 17.83 10.19 6.37
N PRO A 168 19.15 10.43 6.44
CA PRO A 168 19.96 10.69 5.26
C PRO A 168 19.91 9.53 4.26
N SER A 169 19.88 9.84 2.97
CA SER A 169 19.72 8.86 1.88
C SER A 169 20.85 7.83 1.77
N HIS A 170 22.01 8.07 2.40
CA HIS A 170 23.20 7.20 2.40
C HIS A 170 23.32 6.33 3.66
N LEU A 171 22.36 6.43 4.59
CA LEU A 171 22.40 5.68 5.83
C LEU A 171 22.04 4.21 5.56
N LEU A 172 22.89 3.29 6.05
CA LEU A 172 22.67 1.85 5.91
C LEU A 172 21.30 1.46 6.48
N PHE A 173 20.54 0.67 5.71
CA PHE A 173 19.16 0.24 5.96
C PHE A 173 18.10 1.33 5.83
N ARG A 174 18.43 2.58 5.49
CA ARG A 174 17.41 3.61 5.28
C ARG A 174 16.44 3.18 4.18
N LEU A 175 16.96 2.77 3.02
CA LEU A 175 16.16 2.33 1.89
C LEU A 175 15.35 1.08 2.23
N SER A 176 15.99 0.04 2.77
CA SER A 176 15.25 -1.17 3.19
C SER A 176 14.17 -0.87 4.22
N ALA A 177 14.43 -0.02 5.21
CA ALA A 177 13.45 0.31 6.24
C ALA A 177 12.24 1.04 5.66
N GLU A 178 12.45 1.95 4.72
CA GLU A 178 11.39 2.65 3.99
C GLU A 178 10.56 1.67 3.16
N ASP A 179 11.21 1.00 2.20
CA ASP A 179 10.57 0.16 1.19
C ASP A 179 9.92 -1.09 1.76
N LEU A 180 10.55 -1.75 2.73
CA LEU A 180 9.97 -2.92 3.39
C LEU A 180 8.81 -2.49 4.27
N SER A 181 8.88 -1.35 4.96
CA SER A 181 7.74 -0.85 5.75
C SER A 181 6.53 -0.55 4.86
N LYS A 182 6.75 0.02 3.67
CA LYS A 182 5.71 0.20 2.65
C LYS A 182 5.07 -1.13 2.25
N LEU A 183 5.87 -2.12 1.82
CA LEU A 183 5.36 -3.43 1.41
C LEU A 183 4.57 -4.12 2.53
N TRP A 184 5.11 -4.11 3.76
CA TRP A 184 4.40 -4.67 4.90
C TRP A 184 3.09 -3.93 5.17
N SER A 185 3.06 -2.60 5.05
CA SER A 185 1.83 -1.80 5.14
C SER A 185 0.78 -2.29 4.15
N ASP A 186 1.15 -2.46 2.88
CA ASP A 186 0.24 -2.88 1.82
C ASP A 186 -0.30 -4.30 2.05
N VAL A 187 0.53 -5.22 2.54
CA VAL A 187 0.08 -6.55 2.94
C VAL A 187 -0.95 -6.48 4.06
N TYR A 188 -0.75 -5.60 5.04
CA TYR A 188 -1.74 -5.38 6.10
C TYR A 188 -3.02 -4.70 5.60
N LEU A 189 -2.95 -3.84 4.58
CA LEU A 189 -4.13 -3.29 3.91
C LEU A 189 -4.94 -4.37 3.17
N VAL A 190 -4.26 -5.33 2.52
CA VAL A 190 -4.93 -6.51 1.93
C VAL A 190 -5.64 -7.33 3.00
N LEU A 191 -4.98 -7.56 4.15
CA LEU A 191 -5.62 -8.27 5.27
C LEU A 191 -6.81 -7.49 5.84
N PHE A 192 -6.72 -6.17 5.91
CA PHE A 192 -7.81 -5.30 6.31
C PHE A 192 -9.02 -5.48 5.37
N ALA A 193 -8.84 -5.28 4.07
CA ALA A 193 -9.91 -5.45 3.08
C ALA A 193 -10.49 -6.86 3.07
N TRP A 194 -9.65 -7.89 3.23
CA TRP A 194 -10.10 -9.28 3.31
C TRP A 194 -10.96 -9.57 4.54
N GLU A 195 -10.61 -9.05 5.72
CA GLU A 195 -11.43 -9.21 6.93
C GLU A 195 -12.76 -8.47 6.81
N ILE A 196 -12.79 -7.31 6.14
CA ILE A 196 -14.04 -6.58 5.84
C ILE A 196 -14.93 -7.38 4.89
N LEU A 197 -14.38 -7.90 3.79
CA LEU A 197 -15.13 -8.73 2.85
C LEU A 197 -15.75 -9.96 3.53
N LYS A 198 -14.95 -10.68 4.34
CA LYS A 198 -15.47 -11.84 5.09
C LYS A 198 -16.59 -11.49 6.05
N TYR A 199 -16.48 -10.36 6.74
CA TYR A 199 -17.52 -9.88 7.63
C TYR A 199 -18.80 -9.62 6.85
N HIS A 200 -18.71 -8.89 5.74
CA HIS A 200 -19.86 -8.58 4.89
C HIS A 200 -20.52 -9.83 4.28
N LEU A 201 -19.72 -10.79 3.80
CA LEU A 201 -20.22 -12.06 3.29
C LEU A 201 -20.94 -12.90 4.37
N ASN A 202 -20.51 -12.82 5.63
CA ASN A 202 -21.17 -13.52 6.73
C ASN A 202 -22.49 -12.84 7.10
N GLU A 203 -22.55 -11.51 7.10
CA GLU A 203 -23.81 -10.77 7.30
C GLU A 203 -24.83 -11.15 6.23
N LEU A 204 -24.44 -11.16 4.95
CA LEU A 204 -25.32 -11.56 3.84
C LEU A 204 -25.83 -13.00 3.96
N LYS A 205 -25.02 -13.91 4.50
CA LYS A 205 -25.45 -15.30 4.76
C LYS A 205 -26.42 -15.40 5.93
N SER A 206 -26.34 -14.51 6.92
CA SER A 206 -27.22 -14.52 8.09
C SER A 206 -28.62 -13.94 7.83
N VAL A 207 -28.78 -13.19 6.73
CA VAL A 207 -30.05 -12.58 6.30
C VAL A 207 -30.87 -13.52 5.40
N LYS A 208 -30.27 -14.62 4.91
CA LYS A 208 -30.95 -15.69 4.16
C LYS A 208 -31.38 -16.82 5.09
#